data_AF-A0A654TPB8-F1
#
_entry.id   AF-A0A654TPB8-F1
#
_cell.length_a   1.000
_cell.length_b   1.000
_cell.length_c   1.000
_cell.angle_alpha   90.00
_cell.angle_beta   90.00
_cell.angle_gamma   90.00
#
_symmetry.space_group_name_H-M   'P 1'
#
loop_
_entity.id
_entity.type
_entity.pdbx_description
1 polymer ?
#
loop_
_entity_poly.entity_id
_entity_poly.type
_entity_poly.pdbx_seq_one_letter_code
_entity_poly.pdbx_strand_id
1 'polypeptide(L)' 'MAPTLLIVGGRDQVVLELNQRAQAVIPGKCQLTVVPGATHLFEEPGTLEQVAKLACDWFIDHLCGPGPSG' A
#
# COMPACT_ATOMS: atom_id res chain seq x y z
N MET A 1 15.34 4.54 -7.61
CA MET A 1 14.58 3.69 -6.65
C MET A 1 13.12 4.04 -6.80
N ALA A 2 12.21 3.05 -6.78
CA ALA A 2 10.78 3.29 -6.96
C ALA A 2 10.06 3.40 -5.61
N PRO A 3 9.18 4.39 -5.40
CA PRO A 3 8.31 4.43 -4.22
C PRO A 3 7.47 3.15 -4.11
N THR A 4 7.48 2.52 -2.94
CA THR A 4 6.74 1.28 -2.67
C THR A 4 5.64 1.51 -1.62
N LEU A 5 4.43 1.06 -1.92
CA LEU A 5 3.32 0.99 -0.98
C LEU A 5 3.04 -0.48 -0.64
N LEU A 6 3.06 -0.80 0.65
CA LEU A 6 2.64 -2.09 1.20
C LEU A 6 1.23 -1.91 1.79
N ILE A 7 0.27 -2.71 1.33
CA ILE A 7 -1.11 -2.69 1.84
C ILE A 7 -1.40 -4.04 2.49
N VAL A 8 -1.80 -4.04 3.76
CA VAL A 8 -2.04 -5.28 4.53
C VAL A 8 -3.40 -5.25 5.22
N GLY A 9 -4.02 -6.41 5.37
CA GLY A 9 -5.25 -6.55 6.14
C GLY A 9 -5.00 -6.46 7.65
N GLY A 10 -5.81 -5.69 8.37
CA GLY A 10 -5.64 -5.47 9.81
C GLY A 10 -5.91 -6.69 10.69
N ARG A 11 -6.54 -7.74 10.16
CA ARG A 11 -6.73 -9.02 10.87
C ARG A 11 -5.63 -10.04 10.60
N ASP A 12 -4.67 -9.72 9.73
CA ASP A 12 -3.55 -10.58 9.38
C ASP A 12 -2.27 -10.12 10.09
N GLN A 13 -2.17 -10.43 11.39
CA GLN A 13 -1.04 -10.00 12.23
C GLN A 13 0.31 -10.55 11.73
N VAL A 14 0.32 -11.78 11.21
CA VAL A 14 1.55 -12.39 10.68
C VAL A 14 2.04 -11.63 9.45
N VAL A 15 1.15 -11.34 8.50
CA VAL A 15 1.51 -10.57 7.30
C VAL A 15 1.86 -9.13 7.64
N LEU A 16 1.21 -8.52 8.64
CA LEU A 16 1.57 -7.19 9.13
C LEU A 16 3.02 -7.15 9.64
N GLU A 17 3.41 -8.08 10.50
CA GLU A 17 4.80 -8.15 11.02
C GLU A 17 5.81 -8.39 9.90
N LEU A 18 5.51 -9.27 8.94
CA LEU A 18 6.37 -9.52 7.79
C LEU A 18 6.55 -8.27 6.93
N ASN A 19 5.48 -7.50 6.71
CA ASN A 19 5.53 -6.27 5.93
C ASN A 19 6.22 -5.13 6.68
N GLN A 20 6.12 -5.06 8.01
CA GLN A 20 6.92 -4.12 8.81
C GLN A 20 8.42 -4.41 8.67
N ARG A 21 8.80 -5.69 8.69
CA ARG A 21 10.20 -6.10 8.43
C ARG A 21 10.61 -5.77 7.00
N ALA A 22 9.74 -6.01 6.02
CA ALA A 22 9.99 -5.64 4.63
C ALA A 22 10.19 -4.13 4.47
N GLN A 23 9.34 -3.31 5.09
CA GLN A 23 9.46 -1.84 5.06
C GLN A 23 10.83 -1.37 5.58
N ALA A 24 11.38 -2.03 6.61
CA ALA A 24 12.67 -1.66 7.19
C ALA A 24 13.86 -1.96 6.26
N VAL A 25 13.70 -2.88 5.29
CA VAL A 25 14.78 -3.29 4.38
C VAL A 25 14.57 -2.83 2.94
N ILE A 26 13.38 -2.35 2.57
CA ILE A 26 13.12 -1.78 1.25
C ILE A 26 13.82 -0.42 1.16
N PRO A 27 14.76 -0.26 0.22
CA PRO A 27 15.48 1.00 0.10
C PRO A 27 14.66 2.04 -0.67
N GLY A 28 14.61 3.27 -0.14
CA GLY A 28 13.86 4.40 -0.72
C GLY A 28 12.54 4.68 0.01
N LYS A 29 11.60 5.38 -0.66
CA LYS A 29 10.30 5.73 -0.07
C LYS A 29 9.43 4.47 0.03
N CYS A 30 9.23 3.96 1.25
CA CYS A 30 8.37 2.83 1.53
C CYS A 30 7.32 3.16 2.58
N GLN A 31 6.05 3.00 2.23
CA GLN A 31 4.92 3.23 3.13
C GLN A 31 4.16 1.92 3.37
N LEU A 32 3.78 1.67 4.61
CA LEU A 32 2.91 0.56 5.02
C LEU A 32 1.55 1.11 5.47
N THR A 33 0.48 0.60 4.87
CA THR A 33 -0.90 0.98 5.18
C THR A 33 -1.72 -0.26 5.56
N VAL A 34 -2.54 -0.14 6.62
CA VAL A 34 -3.38 -1.22 7.12
C VAL A 34 -4.85 -0.96 6.74
N VAL A 35 -5.52 -1.96 6.17
CA VAL A 35 -6.96 -1.95 5.88
C VAL A 35 -7.71 -2.58 7.07
N PRO A 36 -8.44 -1.79 7.87
CA PRO A 36 -9.11 -2.30 9.07
C PRO A 36 -10.18 -3.33 8.69
N GLY A 37 -10.26 -4.43 9.45
CA GLY A 37 -11.28 -5.47 9.25
C GLY A 37 -11.00 -6.44 8.10
N ALA A 38 -10.03 -6.16 7.24
CA ALA A 38 -9.63 -7.07 6.16
C ALA A 38 -8.76 -8.23 6.66
N THR A 39 -9.02 -9.42 6.11
CA THR A 39 -8.12 -10.59 6.18
C THR A 39 -7.18 -10.61 4.96
N HIS A 40 -6.45 -11.71 4.79
CA HIS A 40 -5.39 -11.87 3.78
C HIS A 40 -5.82 -11.49 2.35
N LEU A 41 -7.05 -11.84 1.96
CA LEU A 41 -7.54 -11.69 0.59
C LEU A 41 -8.39 -10.44 0.37
N PHE A 42 -8.64 -9.64 1.41
CA PHE A 42 -9.53 -8.48 1.33
C PHE A 42 -10.93 -8.83 0.75
N GLU A 43 -11.49 -9.96 1.18
CA GLU A 43 -12.82 -10.42 0.74
C GLU A 43 -13.96 -9.75 1.51
N GLU A 44 -13.65 -9.12 2.64
CA GLU A 44 -14.66 -8.44 3.44
C GLU A 44 -15.24 -7.23 2.67
N PRO A 45 -16.55 -6.96 2.83
CA PRO A 45 -17.21 -5.88 2.10
C PRO A 45 -16.48 -4.54 2.23
N GLY A 46 -16.17 -3.89 1.11
CA GLY A 46 -15.52 -2.58 1.07
C GLY A 46 -13.99 -2.61 1.18
N THR A 47 -13.38 -3.76 1.50
CA THR A 47 -11.93 -3.82 1.72
C THR A 47 -11.14 -3.80 0.42
N LEU A 48 -11.62 -4.49 -0.62
CA LEU A 48 -10.99 -4.44 -1.94
C LEU A 48 -11.10 -3.05 -2.59
N GLU A 49 -12.24 -2.37 -2.40
CA GLU A 49 -12.43 -0.99 -2.84
C GLU A 49 -11.47 -0.03 -2.13
N GLN A 50 -11.23 -0.25 -0.83
CA GLN A 50 -10.25 0.53 -0.08
C GLN A 50 -8.82 0.27 -0.57
N VAL A 51 -8.45 -0.99 -0.85
CA VAL A 51 -7.15 -1.34 -1.45
C VAL A 51 -6.99 -0.66 -2.81
N ALA A 52 -8.00 -0.74 -3.67
CA ALA A 52 -7.98 -0.14 -4.99
C ALA A 52 -7.80 1.38 -4.91
N LYS A 53 -8.52 2.04 -4.00
CA LYS A 53 -8.38 3.48 -3.76
C LYS A 53 -6.95 3.85 -3.32
N LEU A 54 -6.41 3.13 -2.34
CA LEU A 54 -5.05 3.36 -1.85
C LEU A 54 -4.00 3.19 -2.96
N ALA A 55 -4.15 2.17 -3.80
CA ALA A 55 -3.26 1.95 -4.95
C ALA A 55 -3.37 3.06 -6.00
N CYS A 56 -4.60 3.47 -6.34
CA CYS A 56 -4.84 4.58 -7.27
C CYS A 56 -4.21 5.88 -6.78
N ASP A 57 -4.45 6.26 -5.52
CA ASP A 57 -3.90 7.46 -4.91
C ASP A 57 -2.36 7.41 -4.93
N TRP A 58 -1.76 6.25 -4.62
CA TRP A 58 -0.30 6.07 -4.69
C TRP A 58 0.26 6.29 -6.09
N PHE A 59 -0.38 5.73 -7.11
CA PHE A 59 0.05 5.91 -8.49
C PHE A 59 -0.09 7.35 -8.96
N ILE A 60 -1.19 8.03 -8.61
CA ILE A 60 -1.38 9.46 -8.92
C ILE A 60 -0.24 10.28 -8.30
N ASP A 61 0.08 10.06 -7.03
CA ASP A 61 1.09 10.83 -6.31
C ASP A 61 2.53 10.62 -6.81
N HIS A 62 2.83 9.46 -7.40
CA HIS A 62 4.20 9.05 -7.72
C HIS A 62 4.48 8.85 -9.22
N LEU A 63 3.45 8.70 -10.06
CA LEU A 63 3.59 8.56 -11.51
C LEU A 63 3.20 9.82 -12.28
N CYS A 64 2.38 10.72 -11.71
CA CYS A 64 2.22 12.06 -12.25
C CYS A 64 3.42 12.92 -11.84
N GLY A 65 4.55 12.74 -12.52
CA GLY A 65 5.59 13.77 -12.54
C GLY A 65 5.05 15.07 -13.16
N PRO A 66 5.72 16.23 -12.97
CA PRO A 66 5.34 17.44 -13.67
C PRO A 66 5.28 17.12 -15.17
N GLY A 67 4.11 17.31 -15.77
CA GLY A 67 3.97 17.26 -17.22
C GLY A 67 5.02 18.17 -17.86
N PRO A 68 5.48 17.88 -19.09
CA PRO A 68 6.48 18.72 -19.74
C PRO A 68 5.99 20.17 -19.67
N SER A 69 6.78 21.03 -19.02
CA SER A 69 6.55 22.46 -19.04
C SER A 69 6.74 22.90 -20.49
N GLY A 70 5.64 22.93 -21.23
CA GLY A 70 5.52 23.54 -22.55
C GLY A 70 5.00 24.96 -22.44
#